data_AF-A0A8J4WF91-F1
#
_entry.id   AF-A0A8J4WF91-F1
#
_cell.length_a   1.000
_cell.length_b   1.000
_cell.length_c   1.000
_cell.angle_alpha   90.00
_cell.angle_beta   90.00
_cell.angle_gamma   90.00
#
_symmetry.space_group_name_H-M   'P 1'
#
loop_
_entity.id
_entity.type
_entity.pdbx_description
1 polymer ?
#
loop_
_entity_poly.entity_id
_entity_poly.type
_entity_poly.pdbx_seq_one_letter_code
_entity_poly.pdbx_strand_id
1 'polypeptide(L)'
;MGDSEWLSSKEKCIIEQLKASMDPLPLVKQLSVNGVCMSNLNAHEELGTLLCNMVRSNFGLGVKILINSGLDLSVCDPLTGDTPLLLMCSEGLCGPVKQLIDHLPWEKLLQPNRSGATPLKHLLTRGHALCGCIEKLMQRLPLVAALLKNPLRTSLTALIKTDMIGPKDHPNGVLYDDWNFGSITSEMYNEHNVLLITLDSLLERIKSTDPMRVLGVIQLWIRANLLLLEVPSNPGQHERNLTCIGSRLISPLVNEIPDSNQGQGTDPRIMLQMVIRHLISLNQLDARTIWQGLHACVTATQLGVSPWQDLIEPAILSTGFPLTLRALTVLELRRQFQKRFVYSCLTTHPMKIPTENALVFVEWVDQLVLPESVKKIIRMD
;
A
#
# COMPACT_ATOMS: atom_id res chain seq x y z
N MET A 1 -30.72 38.70 2.95
CA MET A 1 -31.23 37.36 3.32
C MET A 1 -31.85 36.58 2.14
N GLY A 2 -32.10 37.17 0.95
CA GLY A 2 -32.85 36.50 -0.13
C GLY A 2 -32.06 35.60 -1.09
N ASP A 3 -30.78 35.85 -1.36
CA ASP A 3 -30.08 35.15 -2.44
C ASP A 3 -29.49 33.78 -2.03
N SER A 4 -29.06 33.61 -0.77
CA SER A 4 -28.48 32.33 -0.31
C SER A 4 -29.54 31.25 -0.07
N GLU A 5 -30.73 31.61 0.41
CA GLU A 5 -31.85 30.67 0.55
C GLU A 5 -32.39 30.20 -0.81
N TRP A 6 -32.43 31.10 -1.80
CA TRP A 6 -32.90 30.76 -3.14
C TRP A 6 -31.94 29.86 -3.91
N LEU A 7 -30.62 30.10 -3.78
CA LEU A 7 -29.58 29.23 -4.33
C LEU A 7 -29.62 27.82 -3.72
N SER A 8 -29.78 27.73 -2.39
CA SER A 8 -29.92 26.45 -1.68
C SER A 8 -31.15 25.64 -2.12
N SER A 9 -32.27 26.31 -2.39
CA SER A 9 -33.50 25.65 -2.89
C SER A 9 -33.33 25.02 -4.28
N LYS A 10 -32.58 25.68 -5.17
CA LYS A 10 -32.28 25.16 -6.52
C LYS A 10 -31.32 23.97 -6.48
N GLU A 11 -30.29 24.02 -5.65
CA GLU A 11 -29.34 22.92 -5.45
C GLU A 11 -30.04 21.67 -4.91
N LYS A 12 -30.92 21.85 -3.92
CA LYS A 12 -31.74 20.76 -3.38
C LYS A 12 -32.65 20.13 -4.44
N CYS A 13 -33.27 20.95 -5.29
CA CYS A 13 -34.08 20.45 -6.40
C CYS A 13 -33.27 19.57 -7.37
N ILE A 14 -32.04 19.97 -7.70
CA ILE A 14 -31.15 19.17 -8.56
C ILE A 14 -30.78 17.85 -7.87
N ILE A 15 -30.46 17.87 -6.58
CA ILE A 15 -30.13 16.64 -5.83
C ILE A 15 -31.31 15.68 -5.82
N GLU A 16 -32.52 16.14 -5.57
CA GLU A 16 -33.72 15.30 -5.61
C GLU A 16 -33.99 14.74 -7.01
N GLN A 17 -33.78 15.52 -8.08
CA GLN A 17 -33.86 15.03 -9.45
C GLN A 17 -32.83 13.93 -9.73
N LEU A 18 -31.60 14.10 -9.27
CA LEU A 18 -30.54 13.10 -9.42
C LEU A 18 -30.83 11.83 -8.64
N LYS A 19 -31.38 11.93 -7.42
CA LYS A 19 -31.79 10.78 -6.60
C LYS A 19 -32.93 10.00 -7.24
N ALA A 20 -33.91 10.70 -7.82
CA ALA A 20 -35.08 10.08 -8.44
C ALA A 20 -34.79 9.51 -9.84
N SER A 21 -33.66 9.88 -10.45
CA SER A 21 -33.28 9.39 -11.78
C SER A 21 -32.88 7.91 -11.75
N MET A 22 -33.43 7.13 -12.67
CA MET A 22 -33.01 5.74 -12.89
C MET A 22 -31.58 5.65 -13.46
N ASP A 23 -31.15 6.68 -14.20
CA ASP A 23 -29.78 6.79 -14.70
C ASP A 23 -29.22 8.20 -14.41
N PRO A 24 -28.61 8.39 -13.24
CA PRO A 24 -28.19 9.71 -12.80
C PRO A 24 -26.98 10.27 -13.58
N LEU A 25 -26.16 9.43 -14.21
CA LEU A 25 -24.91 9.90 -14.85
C LEU A 25 -25.15 10.64 -16.17
N PRO A 26 -26.01 10.16 -17.09
CA PRO A 26 -26.42 10.96 -18.24
C PRO A 26 -27.08 12.27 -17.81
N LEU A 27 -27.86 12.26 -16.73
CA LEU A 27 -28.49 13.48 -16.22
C LEU A 27 -27.45 14.48 -15.70
N VAL A 28 -26.45 14.04 -14.92
CA VAL A 28 -25.30 14.87 -14.52
C VAL A 28 -24.61 15.47 -15.75
N LYS A 29 -24.33 14.64 -16.76
CA LYS A 29 -23.68 15.09 -18.00
C LYS A 29 -24.54 16.12 -18.75
N GLN A 30 -25.85 15.90 -18.85
CA GLN A 30 -26.78 16.79 -19.52
C GLN A 30 -26.89 18.13 -18.78
N LEU A 31 -27.04 18.11 -17.46
CA LEU A 31 -27.10 19.32 -16.64
C LEU A 31 -25.81 20.15 -16.78
N SER A 32 -24.65 19.49 -16.73
CA SER A 32 -23.34 20.12 -16.95
C SER A 32 -23.23 20.76 -18.34
N VAL A 33 -23.63 20.06 -19.41
CA VAL A 33 -23.64 20.59 -20.78
C VAL A 33 -24.61 21.77 -20.94
N ASN A 34 -25.73 21.76 -20.21
CA ASN A 34 -26.70 22.85 -20.18
C ASN A 34 -26.24 24.07 -19.35
N GLY A 35 -25.00 24.08 -18.86
CA GLY A 35 -24.41 25.19 -18.12
C GLY A 35 -24.74 25.19 -16.62
N VAL A 36 -25.28 24.09 -16.08
CA VAL A 36 -25.46 23.95 -14.63
C VAL A 36 -24.09 23.72 -13.99
N CYS A 37 -23.70 24.62 -13.09
CA CYS A 37 -22.45 24.52 -12.35
C CYS A 37 -22.61 23.46 -11.24
N MET A 38 -22.28 22.20 -11.53
CA MET A 38 -22.48 21.09 -10.59
C MET A 38 -21.60 21.20 -9.35
N SER A 39 -20.49 21.95 -9.38
CA SER A 39 -19.66 22.22 -8.21
C SER A 39 -20.38 22.98 -7.11
N ASN A 40 -21.48 23.68 -7.41
CA ASN A 40 -22.32 24.32 -6.39
C ASN A 40 -22.96 23.29 -5.46
N LEU A 41 -23.17 22.05 -5.93
CA LEU A 41 -23.72 20.96 -5.12
C LEU A 41 -22.75 20.46 -4.05
N ASN A 42 -21.45 20.78 -4.16
CA ASN A 42 -20.40 20.27 -3.26
C ASN A 42 -20.58 20.69 -1.80
N ALA A 43 -21.33 21.76 -1.53
CA ALA A 43 -21.63 22.21 -0.18
C ALA A 43 -22.82 21.46 0.47
N HIS A 44 -23.56 20.65 -0.29
CA HIS A 44 -24.78 20.02 0.18
C HIS A 44 -24.50 18.72 0.94
N GLU A 45 -25.09 18.57 2.13
CA GLU A 45 -24.82 17.44 3.05
C GLU A 45 -25.11 16.06 2.44
N GLU A 46 -26.15 15.97 1.60
CA GLU A 46 -26.59 14.72 0.99
C GLU A 46 -25.75 14.28 -0.21
N LEU A 47 -24.82 15.13 -0.68
CA LEU A 47 -24.00 14.82 -1.85
C LEU A 47 -23.16 13.56 -1.62
N GLY A 48 -22.65 13.35 -0.40
CA GLY A 48 -21.87 12.17 -0.03
C GLY A 48 -22.60 10.87 -0.32
N THR A 49 -23.83 10.74 0.19
CA THR A 49 -24.72 9.59 -0.06
C THR A 49 -25.02 9.45 -1.55
N LEU A 50 -25.35 10.56 -2.23
CA LEU A 50 -25.70 10.55 -3.65
C LEU A 50 -24.54 10.04 -4.52
N LEU A 51 -23.34 10.61 -4.37
CA LEU A 51 -22.17 10.22 -5.17
C LEU A 51 -21.72 8.80 -4.86
N CYS A 52 -21.75 8.37 -3.59
CA CYS A 52 -21.44 6.99 -3.23
C CYS A 52 -22.44 6.01 -3.86
N ASN A 53 -23.73 6.33 -3.88
CA ASN A 53 -24.75 5.52 -4.55
C ASN A 53 -24.54 5.45 -6.06
N MET A 54 -24.23 6.58 -6.71
CA MET A 54 -23.93 6.60 -8.15
C MET A 54 -22.71 5.74 -8.49
N VAL A 55 -21.64 5.83 -7.69
CA VAL A 55 -20.42 5.01 -7.88
C VAL A 55 -20.69 3.53 -7.66
N ARG A 56 -21.51 3.20 -6.66
CA ARG A 56 -21.89 1.82 -6.35
C ARG A 56 -22.75 1.21 -7.45
N SER A 57 -23.74 1.94 -7.96
CA SER A 57 -24.66 1.44 -8.99
C SER A 57 -24.03 1.33 -10.37
N ASN A 58 -23.00 2.13 -10.67
CA ASN A 58 -22.36 2.15 -11.99
C ASN A 58 -20.99 1.45 -12.06
N PHE A 59 -20.57 0.79 -10.98
CA PHE A 59 -19.23 0.17 -10.87
C PHE A 59 -18.10 1.13 -11.27
N GLY A 60 -18.15 2.38 -10.80
CA GLY A 60 -17.15 3.41 -11.06
C GLY A 60 -16.98 3.84 -12.52
N LEU A 61 -17.77 3.33 -13.48
CA LEU A 61 -17.58 3.62 -14.91
C LEU A 61 -17.84 5.10 -15.27
N GLY A 62 -18.67 5.79 -14.48
CA GLY A 62 -19.03 7.20 -14.66
C GLY A 62 -18.14 8.19 -13.90
N VAL A 63 -17.07 7.74 -13.25
CA VAL A 63 -16.23 8.60 -12.39
C VAL A 63 -15.63 9.77 -13.15
N LYS A 64 -15.18 9.53 -14.39
CA LYS A 64 -14.72 10.60 -15.28
C LYS A 64 -15.79 11.65 -15.56
N ILE A 65 -17.06 11.25 -15.68
CA ILE A 65 -18.18 12.20 -15.87
C ILE A 65 -18.36 13.05 -14.62
N LEU A 66 -18.34 12.43 -13.44
CA LEU A 66 -18.51 13.13 -12.16
C LEU A 66 -17.38 14.15 -11.94
N ILE A 67 -16.12 13.75 -12.15
CA ILE A 67 -14.94 14.62 -12.07
C ILE A 67 -15.03 15.76 -13.06
N ASN A 68 -15.30 15.47 -14.33
CA ASN A 68 -15.38 16.49 -15.39
C ASN A 68 -16.55 17.46 -15.17
N SER A 69 -17.54 17.08 -14.37
CA SER A 69 -18.65 17.96 -14.00
C SER A 69 -18.32 18.86 -12.80
N GLY A 70 -17.15 18.69 -12.16
CA GLY A 70 -16.74 19.48 -11.00
C GLY A 70 -17.31 19.00 -9.66
N LEU A 71 -17.84 17.77 -9.60
CA LEU A 71 -18.35 17.18 -8.37
C LEU A 71 -17.20 16.69 -7.49
N ASP A 72 -17.27 16.99 -6.19
CA ASP A 72 -16.25 16.58 -5.23
C ASP A 72 -16.42 15.11 -4.82
N LEU A 73 -15.49 14.26 -5.23
CA LEU A 73 -15.45 12.83 -4.88
C LEU A 73 -14.64 12.55 -3.61
N SER A 74 -14.20 13.60 -2.89
CA SER A 74 -13.53 13.51 -1.59
C SER A 74 -14.51 13.25 -0.42
N VAL A 75 -15.81 13.28 -0.71
CA VAL A 75 -16.91 13.04 0.21
C VAL A 75 -16.99 11.59 0.68
N CYS A 76 -17.73 11.36 1.77
CA CYS A 76 -18.11 10.04 2.22
C CYS A 76 -19.62 9.92 2.44
N ASP A 77 -20.12 8.70 2.35
CA ASP A 77 -21.46 8.36 2.81
C ASP A 77 -21.54 8.56 4.34
N PRO A 78 -22.47 9.38 4.86
CA PRO A 78 -22.55 9.68 6.28
C PRO A 78 -23.01 8.49 7.13
N LEU A 79 -23.64 7.46 6.55
CA LEU A 79 -24.13 6.28 7.27
C LEU A 79 -23.05 5.21 7.39
N THR A 80 -22.33 4.93 6.30
CA THR A 80 -21.32 3.86 6.25
C THR A 80 -19.90 4.37 6.42
N GLY A 81 -19.65 5.64 6.12
CA GLY A 81 -18.31 6.22 6.00
C GLY A 81 -17.58 5.83 4.72
N ASP A 82 -18.24 5.15 3.76
CA ASP A 82 -17.61 4.77 2.50
C ASP A 82 -17.29 6.00 1.67
N THR A 83 -16.12 6.02 1.05
CA THR A 83 -15.76 7.01 0.04
C THR A 83 -15.88 6.41 -1.36
N PRO A 84 -16.05 7.23 -2.41
CA PRO A 84 -15.96 6.77 -3.79
C PRO A 84 -14.71 5.91 -4.07
N LEU A 85 -13.54 6.32 -3.54
CA LEU A 85 -12.29 5.57 -3.70
C LEU A 85 -12.36 4.19 -3.04
N LEU A 86 -12.91 4.12 -1.82
CA LEU A 86 -13.04 2.86 -1.09
C LEU A 86 -13.92 1.86 -1.85
N LEU A 87 -15.06 2.32 -2.37
CA LEU A 87 -15.99 1.50 -3.15
C LEU A 87 -15.33 0.94 -4.43
N MET A 88 -14.54 1.75 -5.13
CA MET A 88 -13.84 1.25 -6.32
C MET A 88 -12.73 0.26 -5.98
N CYS A 89 -12.02 0.48 -4.87
CA CYS A 89 -11.03 -0.46 -4.36
C CYS A 89 -11.66 -1.79 -3.92
N SER A 90 -12.85 -1.77 -3.31
CA SER A 90 -13.56 -3.00 -2.91
C SER A 90 -14.00 -3.84 -4.10
N GLU A 91 -14.46 -3.18 -5.17
CA GLU A 91 -14.85 -3.84 -6.43
C GLU A 91 -13.62 -4.26 -7.27
N GLY A 92 -12.45 -3.63 -7.07
CA GLY A 92 -11.21 -3.92 -7.80
C GLY A 92 -11.11 -3.22 -9.16
N LEU A 93 -11.77 -2.07 -9.31
CA LEU A 93 -11.89 -1.32 -10.55
C LEU A 93 -10.63 -0.47 -10.83
N CYS A 94 -9.60 -1.11 -11.38
CA CYS A 94 -8.25 -0.55 -11.45
C CYS A 94 -8.15 0.80 -12.19
N GLY A 95 -8.88 0.98 -13.30
CA GLY A 95 -8.88 2.24 -14.07
C GLY A 95 -9.48 3.40 -13.28
N PRO A 96 -10.74 3.30 -12.82
CA PRO A 96 -11.37 4.30 -11.96
C PRO A 96 -10.61 4.58 -10.66
N VAL A 97 -10.03 3.57 -10.01
CA VAL A 97 -9.20 3.74 -8.81
C VAL A 97 -8.03 4.70 -9.07
N LYS A 98 -7.28 4.46 -10.16
CA LYS A 98 -6.14 5.33 -10.51
C LYS A 98 -6.58 6.76 -10.82
N GLN A 99 -7.69 6.92 -11.56
CA GLN A 99 -8.25 8.24 -11.84
C GLN A 99 -8.56 8.99 -10.55
N LEU A 100 -9.23 8.35 -9.59
CA LEU A 100 -9.51 8.99 -8.31
C LEU A 100 -8.25 9.32 -7.52
N ILE A 101 -7.25 8.44 -7.47
CA ILE A 101 -6.00 8.70 -6.75
C ILE A 101 -5.29 9.96 -7.27
N ASP A 102 -5.37 10.21 -8.59
CA ASP A 102 -4.80 11.40 -9.22
C ASP A 102 -5.57 12.68 -8.89
N HIS A 103 -6.89 12.60 -8.73
CA HIS A 103 -7.74 13.75 -8.49
C HIS A 103 -7.95 14.09 -7.02
N LEU A 104 -7.85 13.11 -6.12
CA LEU A 104 -8.11 13.31 -4.71
C LEU A 104 -6.93 13.94 -3.97
N PRO A 105 -7.21 14.75 -2.94
CA PRO A 105 -6.20 15.20 -2.00
C PRO A 105 -5.72 14.00 -1.15
N TRP A 106 -4.45 14.01 -0.73
CA TRP A 106 -3.79 12.84 -0.16
C TRP A 106 -4.44 12.38 1.15
N GLU A 107 -4.99 13.31 1.93
CA GLU A 107 -5.67 13.09 3.22
C GLU A 107 -6.83 12.11 3.09
N LYS A 108 -7.43 12.06 1.89
CA LYS A 108 -8.61 11.23 1.57
C LYS A 108 -8.24 9.86 1.01
N LEU A 109 -6.97 9.65 0.64
CA LEU A 109 -6.50 8.40 0.04
C LEU A 109 -6.40 7.24 1.04
N LEU A 110 -6.32 7.54 2.34
CA LEU A 110 -6.21 6.56 3.42
C LEU A 110 -7.41 6.57 4.38
N GLN A 111 -8.45 7.35 4.08
CA GLN A 111 -9.60 7.51 4.96
C GLN A 111 -10.30 6.16 5.19
N PRO A 112 -10.47 5.73 6.46
CA PRO A 112 -11.25 4.55 6.78
C PRO A 112 -12.76 4.84 6.74
N ASN A 113 -13.56 3.84 6.38
CA ASN A 113 -15.00 3.86 6.68
C ASN A 113 -15.27 3.45 8.14
N ARG A 114 -16.55 3.37 8.52
CA ARG A 114 -16.95 3.02 9.90
C ARG A 114 -16.62 1.59 10.30
N SER A 115 -16.38 0.68 9.35
CA SER A 115 -15.89 -0.68 9.63
C SER A 115 -14.36 -0.78 9.68
N GLY A 116 -13.67 0.35 9.56
CA GLY A 116 -12.21 0.42 9.55
C GLY A 116 -11.59 -0.09 8.24
N ALA A 117 -12.36 -0.23 7.17
CA ALA A 117 -11.84 -0.58 5.86
C ALA A 117 -11.22 0.65 5.19
N THR A 118 -10.05 0.47 4.58
CA THR A 118 -9.30 1.54 3.90
C THR A 118 -9.02 1.16 2.45
N PRO A 119 -8.73 2.12 1.56
CA PRO A 119 -8.33 1.82 0.18
C PRO A 119 -7.16 0.85 0.11
N LEU A 120 -6.11 1.06 0.94
CA LEU A 120 -4.97 0.16 1.00
C LEU A 120 -5.37 -1.26 1.43
N LYS A 121 -6.26 -1.41 2.44
CA LYS A 121 -6.76 -2.71 2.90
C LYS A 121 -7.38 -3.50 1.75
N HIS A 122 -8.28 -2.88 0.98
CA HIS A 122 -8.96 -3.57 -0.12
C HIS A 122 -8.00 -3.90 -1.28
N LEU A 123 -7.10 -2.98 -1.64
CA LEU A 123 -6.11 -3.23 -2.68
C LEU A 123 -5.17 -4.39 -2.32
N LEU A 124 -4.73 -4.46 -1.07
CA LEU A 124 -3.93 -5.57 -0.54
C LEU A 124 -4.71 -6.88 -0.51
N THR A 125 -5.93 -6.86 0.05
CA THR A 125 -6.82 -8.03 0.14
C THR A 125 -6.99 -8.70 -1.21
N ARG A 126 -7.15 -7.91 -2.28
CA ARG A 126 -7.38 -8.40 -3.65
C ARG A 126 -6.09 -8.59 -4.47
N GLY A 127 -4.94 -8.14 -3.97
CA GLY A 127 -3.63 -8.30 -4.61
C GLY A 127 -3.37 -7.38 -5.81
N HIS A 128 -3.79 -6.11 -5.74
CA HIS A 128 -3.69 -5.12 -6.82
C HIS A 128 -2.30 -4.46 -6.97
N ALA A 129 -1.23 -5.24 -6.80
CA ALA A 129 0.14 -4.75 -7.02
C ALA A 129 0.49 -4.66 -8.51
N LEU A 130 0.24 -5.71 -9.29
CA LEU A 130 0.64 -5.79 -10.70
C LEU A 130 -0.11 -4.82 -11.62
N CYS A 131 -1.33 -4.42 -11.24
CA CYS A 131 -2.06 -3.39 -11.97
C CYS A 131 -1.59 -1.98 -11.62
N GLY A 132 -0.64 -1.79 -10.71
CA GLY A 132 -0.08 -0.49 -10.32
C GLY A 132 -1.00 0.38 -9.46
N CYS A 133 -2.13 -0.14 -8.94
CA CYS A 133 -3.01 0.65 -8.08
C CYS A 133 -2.37 0.94 -6.72
N ILE A 134 -1.71 -0.07 -6.13
CA ILE A 134 -1.01 0.11 -4.85
C ILE A 134 0.18 1.07 -5.03
N GLU A 135 0.97 0.90 -6.08
CA GLU A 135 2.08 1.81 -6.41
C GLU A 135 1.60 3.25 -6.60
N LYS A 136 0.52 3.45 -7.37
CA LYS A 136 -0.07 4.77 -7.61
C LYS A 136 -0.62 5.40 -6.33
N LEU A 137 -1.29 4.60 -5.49
CA LEU A 137 -1.77 5.04 -4.19
C LEU A 137 -0.60 5.49 -3.35
N MET A 138 0.39 4.60 -3.21
CA MET A 138 1.61 4.87 -2.48
C MET A 138 2.19 6.18 -2.97
N GLN A 139 2.41 6.37 -4.29
CA GLN A 139 2.99 7.56 -4.99
C GLN A 139 2.42 8.92 -4.56
N ARG A 140 1.23 8.95 -3.98
CA ARG A 140 0.54 10.18 -3.56
C ARG A 140 0.56 10.40 -2.04
N LEU A 141 1.06 9.45 -1.26
CA LEU A 141 1.10 9.51 0.19
C LEU A 141 2.36 10.25 0.69
N PRO A 142 2.21 11.25 1.58
CA PRO A 142 3.36 11.84 2.26
C PRO A 142 3.99 10.87 3.27
N LEU A 143 5.23 11.14 3.64
CA LEU A 143 5.88 10.46 4.76
C LEU A 143 5.25 10.89 6.09
N VAL A 144 4.41 10.03 6.67
CA VAL A 144 3.74 10.30 7.94
C VAL A 144 3.82 9.11 8.89
N ALA A 145 3.80 9.38 10.19
CA ALA A 145 3.86 8.36 11.24
C ALA A 145 2.71 7.33 11.16
N ALA A 146 1.58 7.66 10.53
CA ALA A 146 0.47 6.73 10.28
C ALA A 146 0.86 5.53 9.38
N LEU A 147 1.95 5.64 8.63
CA LEU A 147 2.48 4.54 7.79
C LEU A 147 3.34 3.55 8.58
N LEU A 148 3.60 3.79 9.87
CA LEU A 148 4.48 3.00 10.74
C LEU A 148 3.68 2.12 11.72
N LYS A 149 4.24 0.96 12.08
CA LYS A 149 3.67 0.08 13.12
C LYS A 149 3.83 0.73 14.51
N ASN A 150 2.79 0.71 15.34
CA ASN A 150 2.78 1.30 16.70
C ASN A 150 4.03 1.08 17.58
N PRO A 151 4.59 -0.14 17.71
CA PRO A 151 5.81 -0.36 18.51
C PRO A 151 7.06 0.35 17.95
N LEU A 152 7.13 0.61 16.63
CA LEU A 152 8.20 1.41 16.04
C LEU A 152 8.05 2.89 16.41
N ARG A 153 6.81 3.39 16.42
CA ARG A 153 6.49 4.74 16.86
C ARG A 153 6.91 4.96 18.31
N THR A 154 6.58 4.04 19.23
CA THR A 154 6.93 4.15 20.65
C THR A 154 8.42 3.95 20.90
N SER A 155 9.05 2.94 20.30
CA SER A 155 10.47 2.62 20.51
C SER A 155 11.40 3.71 19.97
N LEU A 156 11.10 4.30 18.80
CA LEU A 156 11.92 5.40 18.28
C LEU A 156 11.65 6.73 18.98
N THR A 157 10.44 6.97 19.50
CA THR A 157 10.17 8.13 20.38
C THR A 157 11.05 8.06 21.63
N ALA A 158 11.27 6.86 22.18
CA ALA A 158 12.21 6.65 23.28
C ALA A 158 13.68 6.81 22.85
N LEU A 159 14.07 6.30 21.67
CA LEU A 159 15.44 6.39 21.16
C LEU A 159 15.86 7.83 20.81
N ILE A 160 14.95 8.64 20.27
CA ILE A 160 15.17 10.06 20.00
C ILE A 160 15.36 10.83 21.31
N LYS A 161 14.63 10.49 22.38
CA LYS A 161 14.84 11.07 23.71
C LYS A 161 16.20 10.71 24.30
N THR A 162 16.77 9.56 23.95
CA THR A 162 18.09 9.13 24.44
C THR A 162 19.24 9.68 23.61
N ASP A 163 19.10 9.81 22.28
CA ASP A 163 20.15 10.34 21.40
C ASP A 163 20.29 11.87 21.47
N MET A 164 19.28 12.60 21.99
CA MET A 164 19.34 14.05 22.23
C MET A 164 20.00 14.44 23.57
N ILE A 165 20.57 13.48 24.32
CA ILE A 165 21.43 13.76 25.48
C ILE A 165 22.90 13.73 25.02
N GLY A 166 23.30 14.75 24.26
CA GLY A 166 24.68 14.99 23.84
C GLY A 166 24.87 16.38 23.23
N PRO A 167 26.08 16.96 23.33
CA PRO A 167 26.40 18.07 24.23
C PRO A 167 25.64 19.38 23.90
N LYS A 168 25.48 20.22 24.94
CA LYS A 168 24.63 21.43 25.05
C LYS A 168 24.91 22.59 24.05
N ASP A 169 25.61 22.37 22.95
CA ASP A 169 26.19 23.46 22.14
C ASP A 169 25.60 23.60 20.73
N HIS A 170 24.38 23.12 20.47
CA HIS A 170 23.64 23.56 19.29
C HIS A 170 22.79 24.81 19.59
N PRO A 171 23.01 25.95 18.90
CA PRO A 171 22.35 27.22 19.22
C PRO A 171 20.87 27.30 18.80
N ASN A 172 20.23 26.18 18.47
CA ASN A 172 18.78 26.07 18.27
C ASN A 172 18.16 25.00 19.17
N GLY A 173 18.69 24.87 20.40
CA GLY A 173 18.17 24.03 21.48
C GLY A 173 16.83 24.53 22.03
N VAL A 174 15.81 24.62 21.17
CA VAL A 174 14.41 24.65 21.58
C VAL A 174 13.84 23.30 21.18
N LEU A 175 14.07 22.30 22.03
CA LEU A 175 13.13 21.19 22.13
C LEU A 175 11.84 21.82 22.65
N TYR A 176 10.96 22.22 21.74
CA TYR A 176 9.61 22.62 22.10
C TYR A 176 9.00 21.43 22.87
N ASP A 177 8.72 21.60 24.15
CA ASP A 177 7.89 20.67 24.93
C ASP A 177 6.46 20.54 24.33
N ASP A 178 6.16 21.36 23.33
CA ASP A 178 4.93 21.41 22.54
C ASP A 178 5.04 20.73 21.16
N TRP A 179 5.73 19.58 21.02
CA TRP A 179 5.29 18.61 20.00
C TRP A 179 3.99 17.95 20.49
N ASN A 180 3.00 18.79 20.75
CA ASN A 180 1.61 18.42 20.61
C ASN A 180 1.53 18.01 19.14
N PHE A 181 1.65 16.71 18.87
CA PHE A 181 1.26 16.11 17.60
C PHE A 181 -0.20 16.54 17.45
N GLY A 182 -0.41 17.75 16.92
CA GLY A 182 -1.69 18.43 16.88
C GLY A 182 -2.59 17.47 16.20
N SER A 183 -3.41 16.80 17.02
CA SER A 183 -4.22 15.64 16.72
C SER A 183 -3.93 15.11 15.31
N ILE A 184 -2.99 14.16 15.16
CA ILE A 184 -3.20 13.16 14.09
C ILE A 184 -4.59 12.67 14.46
N THR A 185 -5.61 13.16 13.77
CA THR A 185 -6.98 12.97 14.22
C THR A 185 -7.12 11.47 14.38
N SER A 186 -7.63 11.03 15.52
CA SER A 186 -7.87 9.61 15.85
C SER A 186 -8.41 8.81 14.64
N GLU A 187 -9.13 9.50 13.75
CA GLU A 187 -9.70 9.09 12.48
C GLU A 187 -8.70 8.59 11.40
N MET A 188 -7.44 9.03 11.37
CA MET A 188 -6.44 8.58 10.37
C MET A 188 -5.63 7.36 10.81
N TYR A 189 -5.53 7.11 12.13
CA TYR A 189 -4.79 5.97 12.64
C TYR A 189 -5.60 4.69 12.42
N ASN A 190 -5.18 3.90 11.43
CA ASN A 190 -5.75 2.59 11.15
C ASN A 190 -4.60 1.60 10.92
N GLU A 191 -4.61 0.48 11.63
CA GLU A 191 -3.58 -0.56 11.50
C GLU A 191 -3.44 -1.10 10.06
N HIS A 192 -4.50 -1.00 9.26
CA HIS A 192 -4.51 -1.43 7.86
C HIS A 192 -3.82 -0.43 6.91
N ASN A 193 -3.50 0.79 7.38
CA ASN A 193 -2.73 1.79 6.63
C ASN A 193 -1.21 1.68 6.84
N VAL A 194 -0.76 0.80 7.74
CA VAL A 194 0.67 0.59 8.02
C VAL A 194 1.35 -0.07 6.80
N LEU A 195 2.41 0.56 6.31
CA LEU A 195 3.19 0.09 5.15
C LEU A 195 4.41 -0.74 5.54
N LEU A 196 5.15 -0.29 6.57
CA LEU A 196 6.34 -1.00 7.07
C LEU A 196 5.91 -2.13 8.01
N ILE A 197 5.92 -3.37 7.51
CA ILE A 197 5.38 -4.56 8.20
C ILE A 197 6.25 -5.81 7.95
N THR A 198 6.07 -6.85 8.75
CA THR A 198 6.72 -8.15 8.55
C THR A 198 6.09 -8.91 7.38
N LEU A 199 6.81 -9.90 6.82
CA LEU A 199 6.33 -10.70 5.69
C LEU A 199 5.06 -11.50 6.02
N ASP A 200 4.99 -12.13 7.20
CA ASP A 200 3.79 -12.84 7.66
C ASP A 200 2.58 -11.91 7.75
N SER A 201 2.73 -10.74 8.36
CA SER A 201 1.67 -9.73 8.43
C SER A 201 1.24 -9.21 7.04
N LEU A 202 2.16 -9.10 6.08
CA LEU A 202 1.82 -8.75 4.70
C LEU A 202 0.98 -9.86 4.05
N LEU A 203 1.42 -11.11 4.16
CA LEU A 203 0.74 -12.27 3.59
C LEU A 203 -0.66 -12.49 4.19
N GLU A 204 -0.84 -12.19 5.49
CA GLU A 204 -2.15 -12.23 6.15
C GLU A 204 -3.14 -11.21 5.58
N ARG A 205 -2.66 -10.05 5.13
CA ARG A 205 -3.49 -8.99 4.52
C ARG A 205 -3.95 -9.33 3.12
N ILE A 206 -3.24 -10.21 2.41
CA ILE A 206 -3.62 -10.64 1.06
C ILE A 206 -4.58 -11.81 1.19
N LYS A 207 -5.78 -11.70 0.62
CA LYS A 207 -6.79 -12.78 0.61
C LYS A 207 -6.98 -13.41 -0.77
N SER A 208 -6.28 -12.90 -1.78
CA SER A 208 -6.21 -13.56 -3.09
C SER A 208 -5.54 -14.93 -2.99
N THR A 209 -6.12 -15.90 -3.67
CA THR A 209 -5.57 -17.25 -3.86
C THR A 209 -4.68 -17.36 -5.10
N ASP A 210 -4.70 -16.35 -5.98
CA ASP A 210 -3.89 -16.28 -7.19
C ASP A 210 -2.42 -16.01 -6.83
N PRO A 211 -1.49 -16.97 -7.09
CA PRO A 211 -0.09 -16.83 -6.72
C PRO A 211 0.58 -15.60 -7.35
N MET A 212 0.20 -15.21 -8.57
CA MET A 212 0.80 -14.05 -9.25
C MET A 212 0.45 -12.75 -8.55
N ARG A 213 -0.78 -12.62 -8.04
CA ARG A 213 -1.18 -11.44 -7.26
C ARG A 213 -0.44 -11.38 -5.93
N VAL A 214 -0.29 -12.51 -5.25
CA VAL A 214 0.46 -12.59 -3.99
C VAL A 214 1.93 -12.24 -4.21
N LEU A 215 2.58 -12.86 -5.20
CA LEU A 215 3.97 -12.59 -5.58
C LEU A 215 4.17 -11.12 -5.99
N GLY A 216 3.23 -10.53 -6.73
CA GLY A 216 3.26 -9.12 -7.12
C GLY A 216 3.28 -8.19 -5.92
N VAL A 217 2.45 -8.47 -4.90
CA VAL A 217 2.45 -7.68 -3.66
C VAL A 217 3.78 -7.84 -2.91
N ILE A 218 4.29 -9.06 -2.75
CA ILE A 218 5.58 -9.28 -2.06
C ILE A 218 6.70 -8.56 -2.80
N GLN A 219 6.76 -8.69 -4.13
CA GLN A 219 7.77 -8.03 -4.94
C GLN A 219 7.68 -6.51 -4.79
N LEU A 220 6.48 -5.93 -4.81
CA LEU A 220 6.29 -4.50 -4.59
C LEU A 220 6.82 -4.07 -3.22
N TRP A 221 6.51 -4.80 -2.15
CA TRP A 221 7.02 -4.49 -0.80
C TRP A 221 8.53 -4.65 -0.68
N ILE A 222 9.11 -5.63 -1.36
CA ILE A 222 10.56 -5.77 -1.51
C ILE A 222 11.11 -4.55 -2.23
N ARG A 223 10.64 -4.20 -3.43
CA ARG A 223 11.18 -3.06 -4.20
C ARG A 223 11.07 -1.73 -3.45
N ALA A 224 9.96 -1.53 -2.74
CA ALA A 224 9.71 -0.34 -1.91
C ALA A 224 10.47 -0.29 -0.58
N ASN A 225 11.19 -1.36 -0.22
CA ASN A 225 11.88 -1.51 1.07
C ASN A 225 10.95 -1.41 2.28
N LEU A 226 9.77 -2.02 2.17
CA LEU A 226 8.71 -1.98 3.19
C LEU A 226 8.57 -3.27 4.02
N LEU A 227 9.32 -4.32 3.69
CA LEU A 227 9.41 -5.49 4.57
C LEU A 227 10.33 -5.17 5.73
N LEU A 228 9.82 -5.22 6.96
CA LEU A 228 10.57 -4.91 8.17
C LEU A 228 11.82 -5.81 8.27
N LEU A 229 13.00 -5.21 8.16
CA LEU A 229 14.29 -5.91 8.17
C LEU A 229 14.91 -6.03 9.57
N GLU A 230 14.13 -5.76 10.63
CA GLU A 230 14.58 -5.83 12.02
C GLU A 230 15.47 -7.05 12.25
N VAL A 231 16.54 -6.86 13.03
CA VAL A 231 17.41 -7.94 13.46
C VAL A 231 16.56 -8.89 14.32
N PRO A 232 16.15 -10.07 13.83
CA PRO A 232 15.29 -10.92 14.60
C PRO A 232 16.19 -11.75 15.50
N SER A 233 16.22 -11.42 16.78
CA SER A 233 16.47 -12.41 17.82
C SER A 233 15.23 -13.29 18.08
N ASN A 234 14.25 -13.29 17.16
CA ASN A 234 13.08 -14.17 17.22
C ASN A 234 13.24 -15.31 16.19
N PRO A 235 13.80 -16.47 16.58
CA PRO A 235 13.98 -17.62 15.69
C PRO A 235 12.66 -18.11 15.06
N GLY A 236 11.51 -17.87 15.71
CA GLY A 236 10.20 -18.25 15.18
C GLY A 236 9.68 -17.38 14.03
N GLN A 237 10.34 -16.28 13.65
CA GLN A 237 9.90 -15.46 12.51
C GLN A 237 10.21 -16.13 11.16
N HIS A 238 11.40 -16.74 11.02
CA HIS A 238 11.77 -17.44 9.79
C HIS A 238 10.85 -18.63 9.51
N GLU A 239 10.50 -19.38 10.56
CA GLU A 239 9.57 -20.51 10.46
C GLU A 239 8.15 -20.07 10.06
N ARG A 240 7.63 -19.00 10.67
CA ARG A 240 6.33 -18.42 10.28
C ARG A 240 6.32 -17.94 8.83
N ASN A 241 7.33 -17.18 8.43
CA ASN A 241 7.48 -16.72 7.05
C ASN A 241 7.49 -17.91 6.07
N LEU A 242 8.26 -18.96 6.40
CA LEU A 242 8.38 -20.16 5.58
C LEU A 242 7.05 -20.91 5.45
N THR A 243 6.32 -21.05 6.55
CA THR A 243 5.01 -21.70 6.60
C THR A 243 3.99 -20.95 5.74
N CYS A 244 3.97 -19.61 5.82
CA CYS A 244 3.11 -18.78 4.99
C CYS A 244 3.45 -18.92 3.49
N ILE A 245 4.75 -18.91 3.12
CA ILE A 245 5.17 -19.10 1.73
C ILE A 245 4.82 -20.51 1.23
N GLY A 246 5.07 -21.54 2.02
CA GLY A 246 4.75 -22.93 1.70
C GLY A 246 3.27 -23.11 1.36
N SER A 247 2.40 -22.64 2.26
CA SER A 247 0.95 -22.77 2.12
C SER A 247 0.33 -21.84 1.07
N ARG A 248 0.81 -20.59 0.93
CA ARG A 248 0.17 -19.57 0.07
C ARG A 248 0.74 -19.48 -1.34
N LEU A 249 1.95 -19.96 -1.58
CA LEU A 249 2.64 -19.81 -2.88
C LEU A 249 3.05 -21.17 -3.44
N ILE A 250 3.82 -21.95 -2.69
CA ILE A 250 4.43 -23.18 -3.20
C ILE A 250 3.36 -24.23 -3.44
N SER A 251 2.49 -24.50 -2.45
CA SER A 251 1.42 -25.50 -2.59
C SER A 251 0.48 -25.20 -3.77
N PRO A 252 -0.04 -23.96 -3.95
CA PRO A 252 -0.83 -23.62 -5.14
C PRO A 252 -0.07 -23.81 -6.47
N LEU A 253 1.17 -23.33 -6.57
CA LEU A 253 1.95 -23.40 -7.82
C LEU A 253 2.35 -24.82 -8.22
N VAL A 254 2.53 -25.70 -7.23
CA VAL A 254 2.80 -27.13 -7.46
C VAL A 254 1.52 -27.87 -7.89
N ASN A 255 0.34 -27.43 -7.43
CA ASN A 255 -0.94 -28.03 -7.79
C ASN A 255 -1.48 -27.54 -9.14
N GLU A 256 -1.18 -26.30 -9.52
CA GLU A 256 -1.73 -25.68 -10.73
C GLU A 256 -1.02 -26.08 -12.02
N ILE A 257 0.04 -26.91 -12.00
CA ILE A 257 0.90 -27.24 -13.16
C ILE A 257 0.07 -27.64 -14.39
N PRO A 258 -0.07 -26.79 -15.42
CA PRO A 258 -0.52 -27.22 -16.72
C PRO A 258 0.73 -27.41 -17.59
N ASP A 259 0.85 -28.58 -18.21
CA ASP A 259 1.75 -28.81 -19.34
C ASP A 259 1.33 -27.91 -20.51
N SER A 260 1.73 -26.63 -20.55
CA SER A 260 1.82 -25.90 -21.82
C SER A 260 2.49 -24.53 -21.69
N ASN A 261 3.53 -24.37 -22.49
CA ASN A 261 4.02 -23.10 -23.00
C ASN A 261 2.89 -22.35 -23.73
N GLN A 262 2.09 -21.55 -23.04
CA GLN A 262 1.28 -20.52 -23.70
C GLN A 262 1.19 -19.24 -22.85
N GLY A 263 1.68 -18.14 -23.41
CA GLY A 263 1.32 -16.79 -22.99
C GLY A 263 2.52 -15.88 -22.69
N GLN A 264 2.53 -14.70 -23.30
CA GLN A 264 3.53 -13.62 -23.14
C GLN A 264 3.49 -12.93 -21.75
N GLY A 265 3.41 -13.70 -20.67
CA GLY A 265 3.43 -13.20 -19.29
C GLY A 265 4.68 -13.66 -18.53
N THR A 266 5.02 -12.95 -17.44
CA THR A 266 6.09 -13.39 -16.52
C THR A 266 5.71 -14.73 -15.90
N ASP A 267 6.51 -15.78 -16.13
CA ASP A 267 6.29 -17.11 -15.55
C ASP A 267 6.27 -17.01 -14.00
N PRO A 268 5.20 -17.46 -13.32
CA PRO A 268 5.10 -17.43 -11.87
C PRO A 268 6.28 -18.10 -11.16
N ARG A 269 6.90 -19.10 -11.79
CA ARG A 269 8.07 -19.82 -11.25
C ARG A 269 9.30 -18.93 -11.22
N ILE A 270 9.53 -18.16 -12.29
CA ILE A 270 10.64 -17.19 -12.35
C ILE A 270 10.43 -16.09 -11.30
N MET A 271 9.20 -15.60 -11.17
CA MET A 271 8.86 -14.59 -10.18
C MET A 271 9.02 -15.11 -8.74
N LEU A 272 8.59 -16.34 -8.47
CA LEU A 272 8.79 -17.02 -7.19
C LEU A 272 10.28 -17.15 -6.87
N GLN A 273 11.08 -17.65 -7.82
CA GLN A 273 12.53 -17.81 -7.64
C GLN A 273 13.20 -16.48 -7.27
N MET A 274 12.88 -15.42 -8.00
CA MET A 274 13.37 -14.07 -7.71
C MET A 274 12.94 -13.59 -6.32
N VAL A 275 11.67 -13.76 -5.95
CA VAL A 275 11.16 -13.36 -4.63
C VAL A 275 11.87 -14.13 -3.52
N ILE A 276 12.02 -15.46 -3.63
CA ILE A 276 12.73 -16.28 -2.64
C ILE A 276 14.18 -15.83 -2.48
N ARG A 277 14.90 -15.62 -3.60
CA ARG A 277 16.27 -15.09 -3.59
C ARG A 277 16.36 -13.75 -2.86
N HIS A 278 15.40 -12.86 -3.10
CA HIS A 278 15.36 -11.56 -2.43
C HIS A 278 15.05 -11.70 -0.93
N LEU A 279 14.10 -12.56 -0.56
CA LEU A 279 13.77 -12.81 0.84
C LEU A 279 14.94 -13.41 1.64
N ILE A 280 15.71 -14.32 1.04
CA ILE A 280 16.95 -14.85 1.63
C ILE A 280 17.98 -13.72 1.80
N SER A 281 18.19 -12.91 0.76
CA SER A 281 19.13 -11.77 0.80
C SER A 281 18.75 -10.73 1.84
N LEU A 282 17.44 -10.55 2.07
CA LEU A 282 16.86 -9.65 3.07
C LEU A 282 16.75 -10.30 4.47
N ASN A 283 17.33 -11.50 4.66
CA ASN A 283 17.28 -12.27 5.89
C ASN A 283 15.86 -12.53 6.42
N GLN A 284 14.87 -12.57 5.51
CA GLN A 284 13.48 -12.94 5.80
C GLN A 284 13.27 -14.45 5.77
N LEU A 285 14.17 -15.19 5.12
CA LEU A 285 14.25 -16.65 5.10
C LEU A 285 15.68 -17.09 5.39
N ASP A 286 15.84 -18.15 6.18
CA ASP A 286 17.15 -18.75 6.45
C ASP A 286 17.45 -19.83 5.40
N ALA A 287 18.47 -19.58 4.57
CA ALA A 287 18.91 -20.49 3.52
C ALA A 287 19.33 -21.88 4.05
N ARG A 288 19.70 -22.01 5.33
CA ARG A 288 20.10 -23.30 5.94
C ARG A 288 18.92 -24.20 6.23
N THR A 289 17.80 -23.61 6.65
CA THR A 289 16.63 -24.34 7.16
C THR A 289 15.49 -24.37 6.15
N ILE A 290 15.57 -23.57 5.07
CA ILE A 290 14.54 -23.45 4.04
C ILE A 290 14.16 -24.82 3.45
N TRP A 291 15.13 -25.70 3.19
CA TRP A 291 14.88 -27.02 2.63
C TRP A 291 14.07 -27.90 3.58
N GLN A 292 14.52 -28.00 4.84
CA GLN A 292 13.87 -28.83 5.85
C GLN A 292 12.46 -28.31 6.15
N GLY A 293 12.31 -26.99 6.29
CA GLY A 293 11.01 -26.41 6.63
C GLY A 293 10.03 -26.41 5.47
N LEU A 294 10.46 -26.21 4.22
CA LEU A 294 9.58 -26.37 3.06
C LEU A 294 9.18 -27.82 2.85
N HIS A 295 10.12 -28.75 2.99
CA HIS A 295 9.80 -30.17 2.92
C HIS A 295 8.73 -30.53 3.94
N ALA A 296 8.86 -30.10 5.21
CA ALA A 296 7.85 -30.31 6.24
C ALA A 296 6.48 -29.68 5.89
N CYS A 297 6.48 -28.49 5.29
CA CYS A 297 5.24 -27.82 4.87
C CYS A 297 4.56 -28.56 3.71
N VAL A 298 5.32 -28.99 2.71
CA VAL A 298 4.80 -29.66 1.51
C VAL A 298 4.29 -31.07 1.85
N THR A 299 5.02 -31.83 2.67
CA THR A 299 4.58 -33.17 3.11
C THR A 299 3.32 -33.10 3.96
N ALA A 300 3.17 -32.07 4.81
CA ALA A 300 1.93 -31.84 5.56
C ALA A 300 0.73 -31.58 4.64
N THR A 301 0.95 -31.03 3.44
CA THR A 301 -0.09 -30.77 2.43
C THR A 301 -0.39 -31.94 1.48
N GLN A 302 0.17 -33.14 1.72
CA GLN A 302 0.02 -34.35 0.87
C GLN A 302 0.46 -34.17 -0.60
N LEU A 303 1.23 -33.13 -0.89
CA LEU A 303 1.85 -32.91 -2.19
C LEU A 303 3.01 -33.90 -2.36
N GLY A 304 3.01 -34.66 -3.45
CA GLY A 304 4.07 -35.62 -3.78
C GLY A 304 5.47 -34.98 -3.77
N VAL A 305 6.50 -35.79 -3.49
CA VAL A 305 7.83 -35.36 -3.04
C VAL A 305 8.65 -34.54 -4.07
N SER A 306 8.24 -34.41 -5.34
CA SER A 306 9.20 -34.10 -6.42
C SER A 306 9.09 -32.79 -7.23
N PRO A 307 7.99 -32.01 -7.33
CA PRO A 307 7.98 -30.84 -8.24
C PRO A 307 8.53 -29.53 -7.63
N TRP A 308 8.57 -29.41 -6.30
CA TRP A 308 8.83 -28.12 -5.64
C TRP A 308 10.32 -27.82 -5.43
N GLN A 309 11.18 -28.86 -5.43
CA GLN A 309 12.63 -28.69 -5.31
C GLN A 309 13.17 -27.96 -6.53
N ASP A 310 12.78 -28.39 -7.73
CA ASP A 310 13.14 -27.76 -9.00
C ASP A 310 12.70 -26.28 -9.08
N LEU A 311 11.62 -25.92 -8.38
CA LEU A 311 11.14 -24.53 -8.32
C LEU A 311 12.07 -23.61 -7.52
N ILE A 312 12.74 -24.11 -6.49
CA ILE A 312 13.37 -23.28 -5.45
C ILE A 312 14.88 -23.45 -5.41
N GLU A 313 15.39 -24.61 -5.81
CA GLU A 313 16.82 -24.91 -5.87
C GLU A 313 17.62 -23.84 -6.63
N PRO A 314 17.18 -23.37 -7.83
CA PRO A 314 17.92 -22.34 -8.55
C PRO A 314 18.01 -21.03 -7.76
N ALA A 315 16.96 -20.67 -7.03
CA ALA A 315 16.94 -19.45 -6.23
C ALA A 315 17.93 -19.54 -5.06
N ILE A 316 17.96 -20.67 -4.35
CA ILE A 316 18.87 -20.88 -3.22
C ILE A 316 20.33 -20.88 -3.70
N LEU A 317 20.65 -21.65 -4.75
CA LEU A 317 22.00 -21.71 -5.31
C LEU A 317 22.50 -20.34 -5.75
N SER A 318 21.61 -19.52 -6.34
CA SER A 318 21.98 -18.17 -6.81
C SER A 318 22.29 -17.15 -5.69
N THR A 319 21.80 -17.37 -4.46
CA THR A 319 22.10 -16.47 -3.34
C THR A 319 23.52 -16.61 -2.82
N GLY A 320 24.14 -17.77 -3.06
CA GLY A 320 25.37 -18.20 -2.42
C GLY A 320 25.14 -18.48 -0.93
N PHE A 321 25.42 -19.69 -0.48
CA PHE A 321 25.48 -19.99 0.95
C PHE A 321 26.93 -20.36 1.33
N PRO A 322 27.57 -19.64 2.29
CA PRO A 322 27.06 -18.48 3.05
C PRO A 322 26.75 -17.28 2.16
N LEU A 323 25.86 -16.38 2.64
CA LEU A 323 25.46 -15.17 1.90
C LEU A 323 26.70 -14.44 1.38
N THR A 324 26.68 -14.08 0.09
CA THR A 324 27.76 -13.31 -0.50
C THR A 324 27.93 -11.96 0.22
N LEU A 325 29.16 -11.43 0.23
CA LEU A 325 29.44 -10.09 0.76
C LEU A 325 28.51 -9.04 0.13
N ARG A 326 28.21 -9.17 -1.16
CA ARG A 326 27.25 -8.33 -1.88
C ARG A 326 25.85 -8.38 -1.26
N ALA A 327 25.33 -9.57 -0.95
CA ALA A 327 24.01 -9.71 -0.33
C ALA A 327 23.99 -9.10 1.08
N LEU A 328 25.05 -9.30 1.87
CA LEU A 328 25.19 -8.68 3.19
C LEU A 328 25.25 -7.15 3.12
N THR A 329 25.98 -6.59 2.14
CA THR A 329 26.01 -5.14 1.90
C THR A 329 24.63 -4.61 1.53
N VAL A 330 23.88 -5.30 0.66
CA VAL A 330 22.50 -4.92 0.31
C VAL A 330 21.60 -4.92 1.54
N LEU A 331 21.65 -5.98 2.35
CA LEU A 331 20.86 -6.08 3.58
C LEU A 331 21.13 -4.91 4.52
N GLU A 332 22.40 -4.59 4.78
CA GLU A 332 22.75 -3.52 5.71
C GLU A 332 22.38 -2.14 5.17
N LEU A 333 22.64 -1.86 3.89
CA LEU A 333 22.22 -0.60 3.26
C LEU A 333 20.71 -0.40 3.37
N ARG A 334 19.94 -1.44 3.06
CA ARG A 334 18.47 -1.39 3.10
C ARG A 334 17.94 -1.20 4.53
N ARG A 335 18.59 -1.79 5.53
CA ARG A 335 18.31 -1.51 6.95
C ARG A 335 18.55 -0.06 7.32
N GLN A 336 19.66 0.53 6.88
CA GLN A 336 19.96 1.94 7.13
C GLN A 336 18.93 2.85 6.45
N PHE A 337 18.49 2.52 5.22
CA PHE A 337 17.40 3.25 4.58
C PHE A 337 16.07 3.10 5.33
N GLN A 338 15.74 1.94 5.88
CA GLN A 338 14.54 1.82 6.72
C GLN A 338 14.62 2.69 7.97
N LYS A 339 15.77 2.75 8.66
CA LYS A 339 15.96 3.65 9.81
C LYS A 339 15.72 5.11 9.41
N ARG A 340 16.29 5.54 8.28
CA ARG A 340 16.05 6.89 7.74
C ARG A 340 14.57 7.12 7.40
N PHE A 341 13.88 6.12 6.83
CA PHE A 341 12.45 6.17 6.49
C PHE A 341 11.62 6.43 7.73
N VAL A 342 11.84 5.63 8.77
CA VAL A 342 11.16 5.80 10.06
C VAL A 342 11.46 7.18 10.64
N TYR A 343 12.73 7.61 10.66
CA TYR A 343 13.12 8.94 11.15
C TYR A 343 12.39 10.07 10.40
N SER A 344 12.32 9.99 9.08
CA SER A 344 11.67 10.99 8.24
C SER A 344 10.15 11.05 8.50
N CYS A 345 9.49 9.89 8.62
CA CYS A 345 8.08 9.81 8.99
C CYS A 345 7.76 10.40 10.37
N LEU A 346 8.73 10.42 11.30
CA LEU A 346 8.56 10.96 12.65
C LEU A 346 8.88 12.45 12.78
N THR A 347 9.80 12.96 11.94
CA THR A 347 10.30 14.35 12.03
C THR A 347 9.66 15.30 11.02
N THR A 348 9.02 14.76 9.98
CA THR A 348 8.29 15.58 9.00
C THR A 348 7.02 16.12 9.64
N HIS A 349 6.87 17.45 9.67
CA HIS A 349 5.63 18.08 10.11
C HIS A 349 4.48 17.63 9.19
N PRO A 350 3.30 17.24 9.71
CA PRO A 350 2.19 16.71 8.90
C PRO A 350 1.67 17.68 7.82
N MET A 351 2.09 18.94 7.85
CA MET A 351 1.70 20.01 6.90
C MET A 351 2.84 20.40 5.94
N LYS A 352 4.06 19.87 6.12
CA LYS A 352 5.12 19.98 5.11
C LYS A 352 5.02 18.74 4.25
N ILE A 353 4.52 18.94 3.03
CA ILE A 353 4.65 17.96 1.95
C ILE A 353 6.15 17.87 1.67
N PRO A 354 6.85 16.76 2.00
CA PRO A 354 8.13 16.52 1.34
C PRO A 354 7.81 16.54 -0.14
N THR A 355 8.44 17.44 -0.89
CA THR A 355 8.06 17.83 -2.26
C THR A 355 8.21 16.66 -3.21
N GLU A 356 7.20 15.79 -3.19
CA GLU A 356 7.06 14.55 -3.92
C GLU A 356 7.42 13.31 -3.09
N ASN A 357 6.55 12.32 -3.28
CA ASN A 357 6.83 10.90 -3.18
C ASN A 357 6.67 10.20 -1.83
N ALA A 358 6.77 8.90 -2.01
CA ALA A 358 5.75 7.98 -1.63
C ALA A 358 6.39 6.64 -1.89
N LEU A 359 6.96 6.11 -0.83
CA LEU A 359 8.07 5.17 -0.90
C LEU A 359 9.34 5.83 -1.43
N VAL A 360 9.76 6.79 -0.62
CA VAL A 360 11.00 7.54 -0.69
C VAL A 360 12.26 6.68 -0.84
N PHE A 361 12.18 5.35 -0.65
CA PHE A 361 13.32 4.45 -0.87
C PHE A 361 13.92 4.55 -2.29
N VAL A 362 13.11 4.53 -3.35
CA VAL A 362 13.63 4.55 -4.73
C VAL A 362 14.33 5.86 -4.99
N GLU A 363 13.70 6.97 -4.60
CA GLU A 363 14.27 8.31 -4.74
C GLU A 363 15.54 8.50 -3.92
N TRP A 364 15.57 8.00 -2.68
CA TRP A 364 16.77 8.06 -1.86
C TRP A 364 17.91 7.33 -2.51
N VAL A 365 17.66 6.17 -3.11
CA VAL A 365 18.68 5.45 -3.87
C VAL A 365 19.10 6.24 -5.12
N ASP A 366 18.16 6.89 -5.81
CA ASP A 366 18.45 7.74 -6.98
C ASP A 366 19.33 8.95 -6.63
N GLN A 367 19.12 9.54 -5.45
CA GLN A 367 19.89 10.69 -4.97
C GLN A 367 21.31 10.33 -4.50
N LEU A 368 21.65 9.04 -4.34
CA LEU A 368 23.01 8.65 -3.96
C LEU A 368 23.99 8.88 -5.11
N VAL A 369 25.19 9.34 -4.76
CA VAL A 369 26.33 9.42 -5.68
C VAL A 369 27.00 8.04 -5.78
N LEU A 370 26.27 7.08 -6.35
CA LEU A 370 26.74 5.70 -6.59
C LEU A 370 26.57 5.33 -8.07
N PRO A 371 27.40 4.41 -8.60
CA PRO A 371 27.19 3.87 -9.94
C PRO A 371 25.82 3.22 -10.10
N GLU A 372 25.20 3.34 -11.28
CA GLU A 372 23.86 2.78 -11.54
C GLU A 372 23.79 1.26 -11.33
N SER A 373 24.88 0.56 -11.62
CA SER A 373 25.01 -0.87 -11.31
C SER A 373 24.84 -1.17 -9.82
N VAL A 374 25.35 -0.30 -8.94
CA VAL A 374 25.21 -0.42 -7.48
C VAL A 374 23.80 -0.03 -7.04
N LYS A 375 23.20 1.01 -7.64
CA LYS A 375 21.81 1.41 -7.36
C LYS A 375 20.82 0.29 -7.68
N LYS A 376 20.96 -0.36 -8.84
CA LYS A 376 20.16 -1.54 -9.24
C LYS A 376 20.30 -2.68 -8.23
N ILE A 377 21.51 -2.92 -7.74
CA ILE A 377 21.77 -3.92 -6.70
C ILE A 377 21.01 -3.62 -5.41
N ILE A 378 21.02 -2.36 -4.96
CA ILE A 378 20.30 -1.93 -3.75
C ILE A 378 18.78 -2.06 -3.94
N ARG A 379 18.26 -1.67 -5.10
CA ARG A 379 16.84 -1.78 -5.44
C ARG A 379 16.36 -3.22 -5.59
N MET A 380 17.28 -4.13 -5.88
CA MET A 380 16.99 -5.51 -6.26
C MET A 380 16.16 -5.57 -7.55
N ASP A 381 16.56 -4.72 -8.52
CA ASP A 381 15.99 -4.64 -9.87
C ASP A 381 16.70 -5.56 -10.88
#